data_AF-A0A4Q2X448-F1
#
_entry.id   AF-A0A4Q2X448-F1
#
_cell.length_a   1.000
_cell.length_b   1.000
_cell.length_c   1.000
_cell.angle_alpha   90.00
_cell.angle_beta   90.00
_cell.angle_gamma   90.00
#
_symmetry.space_group_name_H-M   'P 1'
#
loop_
_entity.id
_entity.type
_entity.pdbx_description
1 polymer ?
#
loop_
_entity_poly.entity_id
_entity_poly.type
_entity_poly.pdbx_seq_one_letter_code
_entity_poly.pdbx_strand_id
1 'polypeptide(L)'
;MNIVVEKQPKCVATLRVEIPADKVSGQREKIVKGYASQARVPGFRPGKAPRAVVEKRFQKEINEELNGVLINEAYDEALKQESLNVLDFGVPEDVTTQPDGSVTFVSKLTLAPEVTLPEYKGVAVTIPPLAVPDEEVDAQLTALQERFADFKDIEGRA
;
A
#
# COMPACT_ATOMS: atom_id res chain seq x y z
N MET A 1 10.19 -21.52 -1.70
CA MET A 1 10.92 -20.41 -1.04
C MET A 1 10.99 -20.76 0.43
N ASN A 2 12.10 -20.48 1.09
CA ASN A 2 12.16 -20.59 2.54
C ASN A 2 11.96 -19.19 3.11
N ILE A 3 10.86 -18.97 3.83
CA ILE A 3 10.49 -17.67 4.38
C ILE A 3 10.50 -17.83 5.90
N VAL A 4 11.40 -17.11 6.56
CA VAL A 4 11.53 -17.12 8.02
C VAL A 4 11.20 -15.72 8.53
N VAL A 5 10.13 -15.61 9.32
CA VAL A 5 9.75 -14.36 9.98
C VAL A 5 10.11 -14.45 11.46
N GLU A 6 10.98 -13.55 11.90
CA GLU A 6 11.29 -13.37 13.32
C GLU A 6 10.59 -12.12 13.84
N LYS A 7 9.62 -12.29 14.74
CA LYS A 7 8.92 -11.19 15.40
C LYS A 7 9.78 -10.62 16.53
N GLN A 8 10.04 -9.32 16.49
CA GLN A 8 10.78 -8.57 17.51
C GLN A 8 9.84 -7.67 18.33
N PRO A 9 10.24 -7.27 19.55
CA PRO A 9 9.48 -6.30 20.33
C PRO A 9 9.37 -4.95 19.60
N LYS A 10 8.26 -4.21 19.82
CA LYS A 10 7.87 -2.93 19.16
C LYS A 10 7.29 -3.05 17.75
N CYS A 11 6.57 -4.12 17.44
CA CYS A 11 5.90 -4.32 16.16
C CYS A 11 6.86 -4.35 14.96
N VAL A 12 8.12 -4.73 15.17
CA VAL A 12 9.10 -4.94 14.10
C VAL A 12 9.21 -6.44 13.87
N ALA A 13 9.21 -6.89 12.62
CA ALA A 13 9.50 -8.27 12.25
C ALA A 13 10.66 -8.29 11.25
N THR A 14 11.58 -9.24 11.37
CA THR A 14 12.63 -9.46 10.38
C THR A 14 12.23 -10.62 9.50
N LEU A 15 12.02 -10.34 8.22
CA LEU A 15 11.75 -11.31 7.17
C LEU A 15 13.08 -11.73 6.53
N ARG A 16 13.44 -13.00 6.65
CA ARG A 16 14.51 -13.61 5.84
C ARG A 16 13.87 -14.47 4.78
N VAL A 17 14.18 -14.19 3.51
CA VAL A 17 13.69 -14.98 2.40
C VAL A 17 14.86 -15.59 1.64
N GLU A 18 14.76 -16.89 1.38
CA GLU A 18 15.62 -17.63 0.48
C GLU A 18 14.80 -18.07 -0.74
N ILE A 19 15.19 -17.54 -1.91
CA ILE A 19 14.57 -17.86 -3.20
C ILE A 19 15.46 -18.87 -3.93
N PRO A 20 14.92 -20.05 -4.30
CA PRO A 20 15.69 -21.06 -5.02
C PRO A 20 16.05 -20.62 -6.44
N ALA A 21 17.21 -21.06 -6.93
CA ALA A 21 17.75 -20.69 -8.24
C ALA A 21 16.81 -20.98 -9.43
N ASP A 22 15.96 -22.02 -9.32
CA ASP A 22 14.99 -22.40 -10.35
C ASP A 22 13.96 -21.28 -10.62
N LYS A 23 13.38 -20.71 -9.56
CA LYS A 23 12.47 -19.55 -9.63
C LYS A 23 13.17 -18.32 -10.20
N VAL A 24 14.42 -18.07 -9.79
CA VAL A 24 15.22 -16.93 -10.28
C VAL A 24 15.47 -17.04 -11.78
N SER A 25 15.87 -18.22 -12.25
CA SER A 25 16.12 -18.47 -13.68
C SER A 25 14.84 -18.33 -14.52
N GLY A 26 13.71 -18.83 -14.02
CA GLY A 26 12.40 -18.71 -14.66
C GLY A 26 11.93 -17.26 -14.79
N GLN A 27 12.08 -16.46 -13.74
CA GLN A 27 11.75 -15.03 -13.78
C GLN A 27 12.72 -14.25 -14.69
N ARG A 28 14.03 -14.57 -14.63
CA ARG A 28 15.02 -13.97 -15.52
C ARG A 28 14.70 -14.25 -16.99
N GLU A 29 14.30 -15.47 -17.36
CA GLU A 29 13.95 -15.77 -18.74
C GLU A 29 12.73 -14.97 -19.22
N LYS A 30 11.71 -14.79 -18.36
CA LYS A 30 10.53 -13.96 -18.67
C LYS A 30 10.90 -12.51 -18.91
N ILE A 31 11.72 -11.92 -18.04
CA ILE A 31 12.18 -10.52 -18.16
C ILE A 31 13.01 -10.37 -19.43
N VAL A 32 13.98 -11.27 -19.68
CA VAL A 32 14.79 -11.26 -20.90
C VAL A 32 13.92 -11.39 -22.15
N LYS A 33 12.85 -12.18 -22.14
CA LYS A 33 11.91 -12.29 -23.27
C LYS A 33 11.10 -11.01 -23.49
N GLY A 34 10.69 -10.34 -22.42
CA GLY A 34 10.03 -9.03 -22.47
C GLY A 34 10.94 -7.96 -23.09
N TYR A 35 12.16 -7.84 -22.55
CA TYR A 35 13.19 -6.95 -23.06
C TYR A 35 13.57 -7.29 -24.50
N ALA A 36 13.75 -8.56 -24.86
CA ALA A 36 14.10 -8.96 -26.22
C ALA A 36 13.03 -8.56 -27.25
N SER A 37 11.76 -8.48 -26.83
CA SER A 37 10.65 -8.06 -27.69
C SER A 37 10.61 -6.55 -27.91
N GLN A 38 11.05 -5.75 -26.93
CA GLN A 38 11.02 -4.29 -26.97
C GLN A 38 12.38 -3.64 -27.33
N ALA A 39 13.48 -4.37 -27.17
CA ALA A 39 14.83 -3.85 -27.30
C ALA A 39 15.14 -3.44 -28.75
N ARG A 40 15.60 -2.19 -28.90
CA ARG A 40 16.21 -1.68 -30.13
C ARG A 40 17.72 -1.87 -30.05
N VAL A 41 18.21 -2.97 -30.60
CA VAL A 41 19.64 -3.27 -30.66
C VAL A 41 20.17 -2.87 -32.04
N PRO A 42 21.23 -2.05 -32.14
CA PRO A 42 21.82 -1.67 -33.42
C PRO A 42 22.27 -2.92 -34.19
N GLY A 43 21.89 -3.01 -35.47
CA GLY A 43 22.15 -4.16 -36.32
C GLY A 43 21.03 -5.22 -36.37
N PHE A 44 20.05 -5.17 -35.46
CA PHE A 44 18.91 -6.10 -35.45
C PHE A 44 17.59 -5.35 -35.61
N ARG A 45 16.64 -5.97 -36.33
CA ARG A 45 15.27 -5.47 -36.37
C ARG A 45 14.69 -5.50 -34.94
N PRO A 46 13.97 -4.46 -34.49
CA PRO A 46 13.34 -4.44 -33.17
C PRO A 46 12.60 -5.75 -32.88
N GLY A 47 12.83 -6.35 -31.71
CA GLY A 47 12.19 -7.61 -31.33
C GLY A 47 12.84 -8.90 -31.85
N LYS A 48 13.92 -8.81 -32.65
CA LYS A 48 14.59 -9.97 -33.29
C LYS A 48 16.07 -10.11 -32.94
N ALA A 49 16.53 -9.44 -31.89
CA ALA A 49 17.90 -9.56 -31.40
C ALA A 49 18.11 -10.91 -30.67
N PRO A 50 19.28 -11.56 -30.83
CA PRO A 50 19.63 -12.76 -30.06
C PRO A 50 19.70 -12.48 -28.56
N ARG A 51 19.24 -13.44 -27.74
CA ARG A 51 19.20 -13.34 -26.26
C ARG A 51 20.53 -12.90 -25.66
N ALA A 52 21.64 -13.48 -26.12
CA ALA A 52 22.98 -13.18 -25.60
C ALA A 52 23.41 -11.71 -25.80
N VAL A 53 22.91 -11.03 -26.82
CA VAL A 53 23.24 -9.61 -27.10
C VAL A 53 22.38 -8.69 -26.25
N VAL A 54 21.10 -9.03 -26.07
CA VAL A 54 20.17 -8.30 -25.20
C VAL A 54 20.65 -8.39 -23.75
N GLU A 55 21.01 -9.59 -23.30
CA GLU A 55 21.45 -9.83 -21.93
C GLU A 55 22.74 -9.10 -21.58
N LYS A 56 23.72 -9.05 -22.50
CA LYS A 56 24.95 -8.26 -22.29
C LYS A 56 24.71 -6.76 -22.21
N ARG A 57 23.74 -6.24 -22.97
CA ARG A 57 23.51 -4.80 -23.08
C ARG A 57 22.61 -4.27 -21.97
N PHE A 58 21.60 -5.04 -21.61
CA PHE A 58 20.60 -4.68 -20.59
C PHE A 58 20.84 -5.42 -19.27
N GLN A 59 22.03 -5.99 -19.05
CA GLN A 59 22.34 -6.81 -17.87
C GLN A 59 21.98 -6.10 -16.56
N LYS A 60 22.31 -4.81 -16.46
CA LYS A 60 22.07 -4.02 -15.25
C LYS A 60 20.58 -3.80 -15.02
N GLU A 61 19.85 -3.36 -16.04
CA GLU A 61 18.40 -3.14 -15.98
C GLU A 61 17.64 -4.43 -15.70
N ILE A 62 18.02 -5.53 -16.36
CA ILE A 62 17.43 -6.86 -16.14
C ILE A 62 17.65 -7.32 -14.70
N ASN A 63 18.85 -7.10 -14.13
CA ASN A 63 19.13 -7.47 -12.75
C ASN A 63 18.36 -6.61 -11.74
N GLU A 64 18.23 -5.31 -11.99
CA GLU A 64 17.44 -4.40 -11.13
C GLU A 64 15.95 -4.78 -11.16
N GLU A 65 15.39 -5.03 -12.35
CA GLU A 65 14.00 -5.47 -12.49
C GLU A 65 13.77 -6.84 -11.88
N LEU A 66 14.70 -7.79 -12.09
CA LEU A 66 14.64 -9.12 -11.50
C LEU A 66 14.63 -9.04 -9.97
N ASN A 67 15.53 -8.25 -9.37
CA ASN A 67 15.54 -8.07 -7.92
C ASN A 67 14.23 -7.47 -7.42
N GLY A 68 13.71 -6.43 -8.09
CA GLY A 68 12.42 -5.81 -7.73
C GLY A 68 11.25 -6.79 -7.79
N VAL A 69 11.14 -7.58 -8.86
CA VAL A 69 10.07 -8.57 -9.02
C VAL A 69 10.19 -9.68 -7.98
N LEU A 70 11.39 -10.19 -7.74
CA LEU A 70 11.63 -11.26 -6.75
C LEU A 70 11.30 -10.81 -5.33
N ILE A 71 11.66 -9.57 -4.97
CA ILE A 71 11.36 -9.00 -3.65
C ILE A 71 9.84 -8.83 -3.48
N ASN A 72 9.13 -8.31 -4.49
CA ASN A 72 7.68 -8.16 -4.44
C ASN A 72 6.95 -9.52 -4.35
N GLU A 73 7.35 -10.51 -5.15
CA GLU A 73 6.75 -11.86 -5.11
C GLU A 73 6.97 -12.51 -3.74
N ALA A 74 8.17 -12.34 -3.17
CA ALA A 74 8.49 -12.82 -1.84
C ALA A 74 7.68 -12.14 -0.72
N TYR A 75 7.44 -10.82 -0.82
CA TYR A 75 6.55 -10.13 0.11
C TYR A 75 5.11 -10.62 0.00
N ASP A 76 4.59 -10.81 -1.21
CA ASP A 76 3.22 -11.31 -1.44
C ASP A 76 3.04 -12.74 -0.90
N GLU A 77 4.03 -13.62 -1.11
CA GLU A 77 4.03 -14.97 -0.52
C GLU A 77 4.13 -14.91 1.02
N ALA A 78 4.96 -14.03 1.59
CA ALA A 78 5.09 -13.88 3.05
C ALA A 78 3.79 -13.37 3.70
N LEU A 79 3.12 -12.40 3.07
CA LEU A 79 1.81 -11.90 3.52
C LEU A 79 0.76 -13.02 3.52
N LYS A 80 0.72 -13.83 2.46
CA LYS A 80 -0.22 -14.95 2.34
C LYS A 80 0.03 -16.04 3.37
N GLN A 81 1.30 -16.37 3.60
CA GLN A 81 1.66 -17.47 4.49
C GLN A 81 1.39 -17.14 5.96
N GLU A 82 1.60 -15.88 6.36
CA GLU A 82 1.58 -15.49 7.77
C GLU A 82 0.37 -14.61 8.14
N SER A 83 -0.48 -14.24 7.17
CA SER A 83 -1.68 -13.39 7.35
C SER A 83 -1.39 -12.14 8.19
N LEU A 84 -0.19 -11.59 8.02
CA LEU A 84 0.28 -10.44 8.77
C LEU A 84 -0.26 -9.15 8.16
N ASN A 85 -0.87 -8.31 8.99
CA ASN A 85 -1.19 -6.94 8.62
C ASN A 85 0.09 -6.10 8.68
N VAL A 86 0.85 -6.07 7.58
CA VAL A 86 2.06 -5.26 7.45
C VAL A 86 1.68 -3.81 7.15
N LEU A 87 2.20 -2.87 7.93
CA LEU A 87 2.00 -1.43 7.75
C LEU A 87 3.04 -0.83 6.80
N ASP A 88 4.28 -1.31 6.89
CA ASP A 88 5.39 -0.79 6.10
C ASP A 88 6.39 -1.90 5.77
N PHE A 89 6.79 -1.92 4.49
CA PHE A 89 7.87 -2.77 4.00
C PHE A 89 9.15 -1.94 4.04
N GLY A 90 10.05 -2.27 4.96
CA GLY A 90 11.34 -1.61 5.05
C GLY A 90 12.19 -1.86 3.81
N VAL A 91 13.27 -1.06 3.71
CA VAL A 91 14.27 -1.25 2.65
C VAL A 91 14.93 -2.62 2.83
N PRO A 92 14.96 -3.46 1.79
CA PRO A 92 15.65 -4.75 1.85
C PRO A 92 17.16 -4.51 2.04
N GLU A 93 17.70 -5.11 3.10
CA GLU A 93 19.12 -5.10 3.46
C GLU A 93 19.76 -6.46 3.05
N ASP A 94 21.07 -6.46 2.80
CA ASP A 94 21.86 -7.67 2.54
C ASP A 94 21.35 -8.61 1.43
N VAL A 95 21.02 -8.06 0.26
CA VAL A 95 20.71 -8.88 -0.94
C VAL A 95 21.97 -9.61 -1.38
N THR A 96 22.07 -10.89 -1.04
CA THR A 96 23.20 -11.75 -1.39
C THR A 96 22.75 -12.80 -2.39
N THR A 97 23.41 -12.81 -3.55
CA THR A 97 23.30 -13.91 -4.52
C THR A 97 24.34 -14.98 -4.15
N GLN A 98 23.88 -16.15 -3.77
CA GLN A 98 24.74 -17.29 -3.46
C GLN A 98 25.26 -17.95 -4.76
N PRO A 99 26.43 -18.62 -4.70
CA PRO A 99 27.06 -19.22 -5.88
C PRO A 99 26.27 -20.36 -6.52
N ASP A 100 25.27 -20.91 -5.82
CA ASP A 100 24.30 -21.88 -6.33
C ASP A 100 23.17 -21.22 -7.16
N GLY A 101 23.14 -19.89 -7.22
CA GLY A 101 22.12 -19.11 -7.90
C GLY A 101 20.89 -18.80 -7.05
N SER A 102 20.89 -19.17 -5.76
CA SER A 102 19.84 -18.73 -4.83
C SER A 102 20.04 -17.27 -4.43
N VAL A 103 18.93 -16.57 -4.18
CA VAL A 103 18.95 -15.18 -3.73
C VAL A 103 18.38 -15.14 -2.33
N THR A 104 19.19 -14.64 -1.41
CA THR A 104 18.80 -14.39 -0.01
C THR A 104 18.74 -12.90 0.22
N PHE A 105 17.67 -12.43 0.86
CA PHE A 105 17.57 -11.05 1.32
C PHE A 105 16.92 -10.99 2.70
N VAL A 106 17.27 -9.95 3.44
CA VAL A 106 16.72 -9.67 4.76
C VAL A 106 15.96 -8.36 4.68
N SER A 107 14.72 -8.33 5.14
CA SER A 107 13.94 -7.09 5.23
C SER A 107 13.31 -6.92 6.59
N LYS A 108 13.30 -5.69 7.08
CA LYS A 108 12.57 -5.31 8.29
C LYS A 108 11.16 -4.89 7.89
N LEU A 109 10.17 -5.54 8.49
CA LEU A 109 8.75 -5.25 8.33
C LEU A 109 8.23 -4.57 9.58
N THR A 110 7.35 -3.59 9.42
CA THR A 110 6.58 -3.03 10.53
C THR A 110 5.19 -3.65 10.53
N LEU A 111 4.83 -4.34 11.61
CA LEU A 111 3.53 -4.99 11.78
C LEU A 111 2.53 -4.02 12.42
N ALA A 112 1.26 -4.17 12.04
CA ALA A 112 0.17 -3.53 12.78
C ALA A 112 0.13 -4.07 14.21
N PRO A 113 0.04 -3.19 15.23
CA PRO A 113 -0.16 -3.63 16.60
C PRO A 113 -1.51 -4.37 16.69
N GLU A 114 -1.51 -5.51 17.36
CA GLU A 114 -2.76 -6.16 17.76
C GLU A 114 -3.41 -5.33 18.87
N VAL A 115 -4.38 -4.49 18.49
CA VAL A 115 -5.16 -3.72 19.44
C VAL A 115 -6.27 -4.61 19.98
N THR A 116 -6.11 -5.07 21.22
CA THR A 116 -7.20 -5.67 21.97
C THR A 116 -8.03 -4.54 22.57
N LEU A 117 -9.27 -4.34 22.08
CA LEU A 117 -10.16 -3.37 22.69
C LEU A 117 -10.50 -3.85 24.11
N PRO A 118 -10.32 -3.01 25.15
CA PRO A 118 -10.86 -3.31 26.47
C PRO A 118 -12.41 -3.30 26.41
N GLU A 119 -13.07 -3.76 27.48
CA GLU A 119 -14.54 -3.71 27.59
C GLU A 119 -15.04 -2.27 27.41
N TYR A 120 -15.56 -1.99 26.22
CA TYR A 120 -16.07 -0.68 25.80
C TYR A 120 -17.54 -0.47 26.19
N LYS A 121 -18.23 -1.54 26.61
CA LYS A 121 -19.63 -1.51 27.04
C LYS A 121 -19.68 -1.08 28.51
N GLY A 122 -19.95 0.20 28.74
CA GLY A 122 -20.00 0.79 30.09
C GLY A 122 -19.47 2.21 30.18
N VAL A 123 -18.89 2.75 29.09
CA VAL A 123 -18.50 4.16 29.02
C VAL A 123 -19.77 5.01 29.08
N ALA A 124 -19.95 5.71 30.19
CA ALA A 124 -21.05 6.64 30.37
C ALA A 124 -20.85 7.83 29.44
N VAL A 125 -21.66 7.90 28.38
CA VAL A 125 -21.70 9.05 27.47
C VAL A 125 -22.78 10.00 27.98
N THR A 126 -22.37 11.16 28.47
CA THR A 126 -23.31 12.23 28.83
C THR A 126 -23.80 12.89 27.54
N ILE A 127 -25.00 12.54 27.11
CA ILE A 127 -25.68 13.23 26.01
C ILE A 127 -26.27 14.52 26.61
N PRO A 128 -25.83 15.71 26.16
CA PRO A 128 -26.47 16.94 26.61
C PRO A 128 -27.95 16.92 26.23
N PRO A 129 -28.86 17.28 27.14
CA PRO A 129 -30.27 17.33 26.82
C PRO A 129 -30.50 18.35 25.70
N LEU A 130 -31.10 17.89 24.60
CA LEU A 130 -31.53 18.76 23.52
C LEU A 130 -32.83 19.44 23.96
N ALA A 131 -32.71 20.45 24.82
CA ALA A 131 -33.84 21.30 25.19
C ALA A 131 -34.00 22.32 24.07
N VAL A 132 -35.05 22.18 23.26
CA VAL A 132 -35.49 23.24 22.35
C VAL A 132 -36.45 24.12 23.16
N PRO A 133 -36.05 25.33 23.58
CA PRO A 133 -36.92 26.20 24.33
C PRO A 133 -38.06 26.71 23.43
N ASP A 134 -39.25 26.91 24.01
CA ASP A 134 -40.41 27.44 23.28
C ASP A 134 -40.10 28.82 22.65
N GLU A 135 -39.22 29.62 23.27
CA GLU A 135 -38.74 30.89 22.72
C GLU A 135 -38.07 30.74 21.34
N GLU A 136 -37.32 29.65 21.11
CA GLU A 136 -36.72 29.36 19.80
C GLU A 136 -37.79 29.01 18.77
N VAL A 137 -38.85 28.29 19.20
CA VAL A 137 -39.98 27.93 18.34
C VAL A 137 -40.80 29.16 17.96
N ASP A 138 -41.10 30.03 18.92
CA ASP A 138 -41.80 31.30 18.68
C ASP A 138 -40.99 32.24 17.79
N ALA A 139 -39.67 32.35 18.00
CA ALA A 139 -38.80 33.15 17.14
C ALA A 139 -38.83 32.64 15.69
N GLN A 140 -38.80 31.32 15.47
CA GLN A 140 -38.92 30.75 14.12
C GLN A 140 -40.30 30.98 13.52
N LEU A 141 -41.37 30.90 14.32
CA LEU A 141 -42.74 31.19 13.87
C LEU A 141 -42.91 32.66 13.47
N THR A 142 -42.39 33.61 14.26
CA THR A 142 -42.41 35.03 13.93
C THR A 142 -41.62 35.32 12.67
N ALA A 143 -40.41 34.77 12.53
CA ALA A 143 -39.61 34.93 11.31
C ALA A 143 -40.33 34.40 10.06
N LEU A 144 -41.10 33.31 10.21
CA LEU A 144 -41.91 32.76 9.13
C LEU A 144 -43.10 33.66 8.78
N GLN A 145 -43.77 34.23 9.79
CA GLN A 145 -44.85 35.21 9.59
C GLN A 145 -44.36 36.49 8.91
N GLU A 146 -43.22 37.04 9.33
CA GLU A 146 -42.61 38.21 8.70
C GLU A 146 -42.22 37.95 7.25
N ARG A 147 -41.70 36.76 6.94
CA ARG A 147 -41.34 36.39 5.57
C ARG A 147 -42.52 36.38 4.60
N PHE A 148 -43.72 36.06 5.08
CA PHE A 148 -44.95 36.04 4.29
C PHE A 148 -45.86 37.24 4.58
N ALA A 149 -45.36 38.25 5.29
CA ALA A 149 -46.12 39.46 5.57
C ALA A 149 -46.19 40.35 4.31
N ASP A 150 -47.40 40.81 4.00
CA ASP A 150 -47.65 41.82 2.98
C ASP A 150 -47.50 43.21 3.62
N PHE A 151 -46.46 43.95 3.24
CA PHE A 151 -46.24 45.32 3.71
C PHE A 151 -47.13 46.28 2.92
N LYS A 152 -48.02 47.00 3.63
CA LYS A 152 -48.76 48.12 3.07
C LYS A 152 -48.09 49.42 3.50
N ASP A 153 -47.67 50.20 2.51
CA ASP A 153 -47.18 51.55 2.76
C ASP A 153 -48.29 52.42 3.36
N ILE A 154 -47.95 53.15 4.42
CA ILE A 154 -48.86 54.05 5.11
C ILE A 154 -48.58 55.45 4.56
N GLU A 155 -49.49 55.99 3.76
CA GLU A 155 -49.39 57.38 3.31
C GLU A 155 -49.75 58.32 4.48
N GLY A 156 -48.76 59.09 4.96
CA GLY A 156 -48.97 60.12 5.98
C GLY A 156 -47.93 60.22 7.10
N ARG A 157 -46.73 59.66 6.96
CA ARG A 157 -45.58 60.06 7.79
C ARG A 157 -44.75 61.08 7.01
N ALA A 158 -44.78 62.34 7.47
CA ALA A 158 -43.90 63.41 7.03
C ALA A 158 -42.42 63.07 7.29
#